data_AF-A0AAW4MJ47-F1
#
_entry.id   AF-A0AAW4MJ47-F1
#
_cell.length_a   1.000
_cell.length_b   1.000
_cell.length_c   1.000
_cell.angle_alpha   90.00
_cell.angle_beta   90.00
_cell.angle_gamma   90.00
#
_symmetry.space_group_name_H-M   'P 1'
#
loop_
_entity.id
_entity.type
_entity.pdbx_description
1 polymer ?
#
loop_
_entity_poly.entity_id
_entity_poly.type
_entity_poly.pdbx_seq_one_letter_code
_entity_poly.pdbx_strand_id
1 'polypeptide(L)'
;MNEDLKQAYELAKVESDSLVPITPAFLKRMNAMLMRTTGSVHSVMGGSFDSSKGEFRLCGVTAGVGGHSYMNYLKVPAKVDELCAILQEKQKKMGTFREQYELSFNAHLNLVTIHPWVDGNGRTARLLMNYIQFCYHLFPTKI
;
A
#
# COMPACT_ATOMS: atom_id res chain seq x y z
N MET A 1 -14.81 -2.36 11.43
CA MET A 1 -14.19 -1.55 10.36
C MET A 1 -14.46 -0.08 10.68
N ASN A 2 -13.43 0.76 10.79
CA ASN A 2 -13.64 2.20 10.97
C ASN A 2 -14.07 2.84 9.63
N GLU A 3 -14.66 4.04 9.66
CA GLU A 3 -15.17 4.71 8.46
C GLU A 3 -14.06 4.97 7.41
N ASP A 4 -12.83 5.25 7.86
CA ASP A 4 -11.69 5.47 6.96
C ASP A 4 -11.34 4.21 6.14
N LEU A 5 -11.32 3.03 6.77
CA LEU A 5 -11.07 1.77 6.05
C LEU A 5 -12.18 1.46 5.05
N LYS A 6 -13.44 1.76 5.39
CA LYS A 6 -14.57 1.63 4.47
C LYS A 6 -14.40 2.54 3.25
N GLN A 7 -14.09 3.81 3.47
CA GLN A 7 -13.88 4.78 2.39
C GLN A 7 -12.67 4.40 1.51
N ALA A 8 -11.58 3.93 2.12
CA ALA A 8 -10.40 3.49 1.38
C ALA A 8 -10.67 2.22 0.55
N TYR A 9 -11.52 1.31 1.04
CA TYR A 9 -11.98 0.14 0.27
C TYR A 9 -12.84 0.54 -0.93
N GLU A 10 -13.80 1.45 -0.74
CA GLU A 10 -14.61 1.98 -1.85
C GLU A 10 -13.75 2.73 -2.87
N LEU A 11 -12.76 3.50 -2.41
CA LEU A 11 -11.77 4.12 -3.30
C LEU A 11 -11.06 3.07 -4.16
N ALA A 12 -10.54 2.01 -3.54
CA ALA A 12 -9.85 0.94 -4.27
C ALA A 12 -10.76 0.28 -5.32
N LYS A 13 -12.04 0.09 -5.01
CA LYS A 13 -13.02 -0.44 -5.96
C LYS A 13 -13.26 0.51 -7.13
N VAL A 14 -13.61 1.77 -6.88
CA VAL A 14 -13.91 2.77 -7.93
C VAL A 14 -12.72 3.01 -8.84
N GLU A 15 -11.53 3.13 -8.27
CA GLU A 15 -10.30 3.38 -9.04
C GLU A 15 -9.92 2.17 -9.90
N SER A 16 -10.27 0.95 -9.45
CA SER A 16 -10.01 -0.27 -10.22
C SER A 16 -10.89 -0.38 -11.46
N ASP A 17 -12.14 0.10 -11.40
CA ASP A 17 -13.04 0.18 -12.55
C ASP A 17 -12.49 1.12 -13.63
N SER A 18 -11.71 2.13 -13.21
CA SER A 18 -11.03 3.09 -14.09
C SER A 18 -9.59 2.70 -14.45
N LEU A 19 -9.11 1.53 -13.98
CA LEU A 19 -7.75 1.01 -14.17
C LEU A 19 -6.66 2.05 -13.85
N VAL A 20 -6.82 2.79 -12.77
CA VAL A 20 -5.86 3.83 -12.39
C VAL A 20 -4.45 3.23 -12.18
N PRO A 21 -3.39 3.80 -12.78
CA PRO A 21 -2.07 3.22 -12.67
C PRO A 21 -1.56 3.13 -11.22
N ILE A 22 -1.03 1.96 -10.84
CA ILE A 22 -0.40 1.75 -9.53
C ILE A 22 0.90 2.55 -9.47
N THR A 23 0.82 3.74 -8.87
CA THR A 23 1.93 4.68 -8.69
C THR A 23 2.17 4.97 -7.21
N PRO A 24 3.33 5.50 -6.81
CA PRO A 24 3.55 5.94 -5.43
C PRO A 24 2.48 6.93 -4.96
N ALA A 25 2.05 7.85 -5.83
CA ALA A 25 1.00 8.81 -5.52
C ALA A 25 -0.35 8.12 -5.24
N PHE A 26 -0.70 7.10 -6.02
CA PHE A 26 -1.89 6.29 -5.77
C PHE A 26 -1.81 5.54 -4.43
N LEU A 27 -0.66 4.92 -4.15
CA LEU A 27 -0.43 4.22 -2.87
C LEU A 27 -0.53 5.17 -1.67
N LYS A 28 0.07 6.37 -1.76
CA LYS A 28 -0.05 7.41 -0.74
C LYS A 28 -1.49 7.87 -0.56
N ARG A 29 -2.25 8.05 -1.65
CA ARG A 29 -3.68 8.42 -1.58
C ARG A 29 -4.51 7.35 -0.86
N MET A 30 -4.29 6.07 -1.14
CA MET A 30 -4.97 4.98 -0.42
C MET A 30 -4.64 5.00 1.08
N ASN A 31 -3.35 5.15 1.43
CA ASN A 31 -2.95 5.23 2.84
C ASN A 31 -3.49 6.50 3.53
N ALA A 32 -3.49 7.64 2.85
CA ALA A 32 -4.05 8.90 3.36
C ALA A 32 -5.54 8.76 3.68
N MET A 33 -6.32 8.15 2.79
CA MET A 33 -7.74 7.88 3.04
C MET A 33 -7.94 6.95 4.25
N LEU A 34 -7.10 5.91 4.36
CA LEU A 34 -7.13 4.97 5.47
C LEU A 34 -6.75 5.61 6.81
N MET A 35 -5.82 6.57 6.78
CA MET A 35 -5.23 7.22 7.95
C MET A 35 -5.82 8.62 8.19
N ARG A 36 -6.92 8.97 7.54
CA ARG A 36 -7.46 10.35 7.54
C ARG A 36 -7.75 10.87 8.95
N THR A 37 -8.30 10.02 9.82
CA THR A 37 -8.66 10.39 11.20
C THR A 37 -7.70 9.84 12.25
N THR A 38 -6.87 8.86 11.89
CA THR A 38 -5.93 8.20 12.82
C THR A 38 -4.47 8.59 12.60
N GLY A 39 -4.17 9.27 11.50
CA GLY A 39 -2.84 9.78 11.18
C GLY A 39 -2.54 11.07 11.95
N SER A 40 -1.26 11.41 12.00
CA SER A 40 -0.77 12.58 12.71
C SER A 40 0.54 13.07 12.09
N VAL A 41 0.94 14.27 12.47
CA VAL A 41 2.29 14.78 12.18
C VAL A 41 3.29 14.13 13.13
N HIS A 42 4.38 13.61 12.57
CA HIS A 42 5.50 13.02 13.30
C HIS A 42 6.72 13.92 13.12
N SER A 43 7.45 14.20 14.20
CA SER A 43 8.72 14.92 14.16
C SER A 43 9.83 13.97 14.62
N VAL A 44 10.79 13.72 13.76
CA VAL A 44 11.89 12.78 13.98
C VAL A 44 13.21 13.44 13.57
N MET A 45 14.35 12.82 13.89
CA MET A 45 15.67 13.35 13.54
C MET A 45 15.85 13.57 12.02
N GLY A 46 15.17 12.78 11.18
CA GLY A 46 15.19 12.90 9.73
C GLY A 46 14.26 13.98 9.14
N GLY A 47 13.54 14.73 9.98
CA GLY A 47 12.55 15.74 9.56
C GLY A 47 11.15 15.48 10.11
N SER A 48 10.14 16.12 9.52
CA SER A 48 8.74 15.89 9.86
C SER A 48 7.97 15.34 8.67
N PHE A 49 6.99 14.47 8.95
CA PHE A 49 6.08 13.92 7.95
C PHE A 49 4.69 13.71 8.56
N ASP A 50 3.66 13.71 7.71
CA ASP A 50 2.25 13.64 8.09
C ASP A 50 1.62 12.33 7.61
N SER A 51 1.39 11.41 8.56
CA SER A 51 0.82 10.11 8.22
C SER A 51 -0.66 10.19 7.79
N SER A 52 -1.38 11.28 8.13
CA SER A 52 -2.75 11.48 7.64
C SER A 52 -2.80 11.82 6.14
N LYS A 53 -1.67 12.24 5.57
CA LYS A 53 -1.50 12.53 4.13
C LYS A 53 -0.85 11.37 3.36
N GLY A 54 -0.66 10.23 4.02
CA GLY A 54 0.00 9.07 3.42
C GLY A 54 1.48 9.33 3.12
N GLU A 55 2.12 10.26 3.82
CA GLU A 55 3.56 10.52 3.65
C GLU A 55 4.39 9.34 4.16
N PHE A 56 5.48 9.03 3.45
CA PHE A 56 6.37 7.95 3.86
C PHE A 56 7.09 8.29 5.16
N ARG A 57 7.41 7.27 5.93
CA ARG A 57 8.15 7.44 7.19
C ARG A 57 9.54 8.01 6.94
N LEU A 58 9.98 8.88 7.85
CA LEU A 58 11.36 9.38 7.90
C LEU A 58 12.14 8.78 9.08
N CYS A 59 11.67 7.65 9.61
CA CYS A 59 12.26 6.97 10.76
C CYS A 59 12.32 5.44 10.57
N GLY A 60 13.15 4.80 11.39
CA GLY A 60 13.16 3.34 11.52
C GLY A 60 11.91 2.83 12.25
N VAL A 61 11.42 1.66 11.85
CA VAL A 61 10.28 0.97 12.47
C VAL A 61 10.60 -0.52 12.58
N THR A 62 10.02 -1.21 13.57
CA THR A 62 10.23 -2.64 13.85
C THR A 62 8.93 -3.42 13.79
N ALA A 63 9.03 -4.72 13.48
CA ALA A 63 7.89 -5.63 13.46
C ALA A 63 7.46 -6.03 14.88
N GLY A 64 6.85 -5.10 15.61
CA GLY A 64 6.48 -5.29 17.02
C GLY A 64 7.66 -5.18 17.99
N VAL A 65 7.38 -5.42 19.27
CA VAL A 65 8.37 -5.34 20.35
C VAL A 65 9.38 -6.50 20.21
N GLY A 66 10.67 -6.18 20.08
CA GLY A 66 11.73 -7.17 19.90
C GLY A 66 11.80 -7.80 18.50
N GLY A 67 10.98 -7.34 17.55
CA GLY A 67 10.98 -7.84 16.17
C GLY A 67 12.09 -7.26 15.30
N HIS A 68 12.21 -7.81 14.10
CA HIS A 68 13.18 -7.31 13.11
C HIS A 68 12.88 -5.87 12.70
N SER A 69 13.94 -5.09 12.49
CA SER A 69 13.84 -3.76 11.89
C SER A 69 13.50 -3.88 10.40
N TYR A 70 12.56 -3.06 9.95
CA TYR A 70 12.28 -2.91 8.53
C TYR A 70 13.42 -2.17 7.83
N MET A 71 13.35 -2.12 6.49
CA MET A 71 14.39 -1.47 5.69
C MET A 71 14.62 -0.02 6.09
N ASN A 72 15.84 0.47 5.87
CA ASN A 72 16.16 1.87 6.12
C ASN A 72 15.21 2.78 5.33
N TYR A 73 14.62 3.79 6.01
CA TYR A 73 13.61 4.68 5.44
C TYR A 73 14.12 5.45 4.21
N LEU A 74 15.42 5.71 4.11
CA LEU A 74 16.03 6.35 2.95
C LEU A 74 15.88 5.53 1.65
N LYS A 75 15.69 4.21 1.77
CA LYS A 75 15.49 3.30 0.63
C LYS A 75 14.02 3.17 0.22
N VAL A 76 13.09 3.62 1.07
CA VAL A 76 11.65 3.42 0.87
C VAL A 76 11.15 4.02 -0.45
N PRO A 77 11.43 5.29 -0.80
CA PRO A 77 10.90 5.89 -2.03
C PRO A 77 11.29 5.09 -3.27
N ALA A 78 12.58 4.80 -3.44
CA ALA A 78 13.09 4.05 -4.58
C ALA A 78 12.50 2.62 -4.67
N LYS A 79 12.27 1.98 -3.53
CA LYS A 79 11.71 0.61 -3.48
C LYS A 79 10.21 0.59 -3.77
N VAL A 80 9.47 1.64 -3.39
CA VAL A 80 8.07 1.80 -3.80
C VAL A 80 7.96 2.08 -5.29
N ASP A 81 8.84 2.92 -5.86
CA ASP A 81 8.90 3.17 -7.31
C ASP A 81 9.15 1.87 -8.09
N GLU A 82 10.15 1.08 -7.67
CA GLU A 82 10.47 -0.22 -8.26
C GLU A 82 9.27 -1.18 -8.19
N LEU A 83 8.61 -1.28 -7.04
CA LEU A 83 7.40 -2.09 -6.88
C LEU A 83 6.30 -1.65 -7.86
N CYS A 84 6.02 -0.35 -7.94
CA CYS A 84 4.99 0.20 -8.83
C CYS A 84 5.29 -0.15 -10.30
N ALA A 85 6.54 0.01 -10.74
CA ALA A 85 6.95 -0.34 -12.09
C ALA A 85 6.76 -1.85 -12.38
N ILE A 86 7.19 -2.72 -11.46
CA ILE A 86 7.04 -4.18 -11.59
C ILE A 86 5.57 -4.58 -11.70
N LEU A 87 4.70 -4.01 -10.85
CA LEU A 87 3.28 -4.32 -10.84
C LEU A 87 2.60 -3.89 -12.14
N GLN A 88 2.88 -2.67 -12.63
CA GLN A 88 2.34 -2.18 -13.90
C GLN A 88 2.79 -3.05 -15.09
N GLU A 89 4.06 -3.45 -15.13
CA GLU A 89 4.57 -4.33 -16.20
C GLU A 89 3.97 -5.74 -16.15
N LYS A 90 3.75 -6.28 -14.94
CA LYS A 90 3.10 -7.58 -14.79
C LYS A 90 1.62 -7.51 -15.15
N GLN A 91 0.90 -6.45 -14.79
CA GLN A 91 -0.53 -6.31 -15.10
C GLN A 91 -0.83 -6.44 -16.60
N LYS A 92 0.07 -5.97 -17.47
CA LYS A 92 -0.04 -6.06 -18.93
C LYS A 92 0.05 -7.49 -19.48
N LYS A 93 0.54 -8.46 -18.70
CA LYS A 93 0.93 -9.80 -19.17
C LYS A 93 0.13 -10.94 -18.52
N MET A 94 -0.76 -10.66 -17.58
CA MET A 94 -1.50 -11.70 -16.85
C MET A 94 -2.58 -12.32 -17.74
N GLY A 95 -2.60 -13.66 -17.85
CA GLY A 95 -3.60 -14.38 -18.62
C GLY A 95 -4.55 -15.19 -17.75
N THR A 96 -4.02 -15.99 -16.83
CA THR A 96 -4.80 -16.95 -16.03
C THR A 96 -5.24 -16.38 -14.68
N PHE A 97 -6.33 -16.90 -14.12
CA PHE A 97 -6.78 -16.55 -12.76
C PHE A 97 -5.69 -16.77 -11.70
N ARG A 98 -4.92 -17.85 -11.83
CA ARG A 98 -3.81 -18.14 -10.93
C ARG A 98 -2.77 -17.02 -10.95
N GLU A 99 -2.33 -16.60 -12.13
CA GLU A 99 -1.35 -15.52 -12.27
C GLU A 99 -1.88 -14.18 -11.73
N GLN A 100 -3.16 -13.89 -11.94
CA GLN A 100 -3.80 -12.67 -11.41
C GLN A 100 -3.86 -12.69 -9.88
N TYR A 101 -4.21 -13.82 -9.26
CA TYR A 101 -4.16 -13.97 -7.79
C TYR A 101 -2.71 -13.87 -7.27
N GLU A 102 -1.77 -14.57 -7.90
CA GLU A 102 -0.35 -14.50 -7.55
C GLU A 102 0.18 -13.06 -7.63
N LEU A 103 -0.21 -12.29 -8.66
CA LEU A 103 0.11 -10.87 -8.75
C LEU A 103 -0.44 -10.08 -7.55
N SER A 104 -1.70 -10.31 -7.18
CA SER A 104 -2.33 -9.62 -6.05
C SER A 104 -1.66 -9.94 -4.71
N PHE A 105 -1.32 -11.22 -4.47
CA PHE A 105 -0.65 -11.65 -3.24
C PHE A 105 0.79 -11.16 -3.17
N ASN A 106 1.50 -11.16 -4.30
CA ASN A 106 2.83 -10.58 -4.40
C ASN A 106 2.81 -9.08 -4.15
N ALA A 107 1.82 -8.34 -4.66
CA ALA A 107 1.69 -6.91 -4.38
C ALA A 107 1.54 -6.64 -2.87
N HIS A 108 0.70 -7.41 -2.18
CA HIS A 108 0.58 -7.34 -0.72
C HIS A 108 1.91 -7.63 -0.02
N LEU A 109 2.53 -8.78 -0.32
CA LEU A 109 3.75 -9.23 0.33
C LEU A 109 4.89 -8.22 0.15
N ASN A 110 5.08 -7.71 -1.06
CA ASN A 110 6.14 -6.74 -1.34
C ASN A 110 5.89 -5.41 -0.64
N LEU A 111 4.66 -4.88 -0.68
CA LEU A 111 4.36 -3.59 -0.04
C LEU A 111 4.52 -3.65 1.49
N VAL A 112 4.02 -4.73 2.14
CA VAL A 112 4.16 -4.89 3.60
C VAL A 112 5.62 -5.13 4.02
N THR A 113 6.43 -5.69 3.13
CA THR A 113 7.88 -5.90 3.34
C THR A 113 8.67 -4.58 3.22
N ILE A 114 8.34 -3.73 2.24
CA ILE A 114 8.92 -2.38 2.13
C ILE A 114 8.55 -1.54 3.35
N HIS A 115 7.31 -1.68 3.82
CA HIS A 115 6.78 -1.02 5.01
C HIS A 115 6.94 0.52 4.95
N PRO A 116 6.37 1.19 3.93
CA PRO A 116 6.73 2.56 3.61
C PRO A 116 6.15 3.61 4.57
N TRP A 117 5.13 3.28 5.36
CA TRP A 117 4.48 4.21 6.30
C TRP A 117 4.83 3.86 7.75
N VAL A 118 4.61 4.81 8.66
CA VAL A 118 4.76 4.58 10.11
C VAL A 118 3.63 3.70 10.67
N ASP A 119 2.44 3.74 10.07
CA ASP A 119 1.30 2.88 10.35
C ASP A 119 0.45 2.69 9.08
N GLY A 120 -0.49 1.74 9.09
CA GLY A 120 -1.42 1.49 8.00
C GLY A 120 -0.87 0.55 6.92
N ASN A 121 0.35 0.04 7.06
CA ASN A 121 1.03 -0.78 6.04
C ASN A 121 0.23 -2.05 5.68
N GLY A 122 -0.13 -2.88 6.66
CA GLY A 122 -0.87 -4.13 6.39
C GLY A 122 -2.26 -3.89 5.81
N ARG A 123 -2.95 -2.84 6.27
CA ARG A 123 -4.27 -2.43 5.77
C ARG A 123 -4.17 -1.92 4.32
N THR A 124 -3.19 -1.08 4.02
CA THR A 124 -2.93 -0.56 2.66
C THR A 124 -2.47 -1.67 1.71
N ALA A 125 -1.67 -2.62 2.19
CA ALA A 125 -1.28 -3.80 1.41
C ALA A 125 -2.47 -4.69 1.05
N ARG A 126 -3.43 -4.88 1.97
CA ARG A 126 -4.69 -5.58 1.67
C ARG A 126 -5.57 -4.81 0.69
N LEU A 127 -5.64 -3.47 0.81
CA LEU A 127 -6.33 -2.62 -0.16
C LEU A 127 -5.72 -2.75 -1.56
N LEU A 128 -4.38 -2.73 -1.68
CA LEU A 128 -3.70 -2.90 -2.97
C LEU A 128 -3.94 -4.29 -3.58
N MET A 129 -3.95 -5.33 -2.75
CA MET A 129 -4.29 -6.68 -3.20
C MET A 129 -5.73 -6.74 -3.72
N ASN A 130 -6.69 -6.19 -2.97
CA ASN A 130 -8.09 -6.14 -3.38
C ASN A 130 -8.28 -5.27 -4.63
N TYR A 131 -7.56 -4.15 -4.76
CA TYR A 131 -7.52 -3.32 -5.96
C TYR A 131 -7.18 -4.16 -7.20
N ILE A 132 -6.09 -4.94 -7.14
CA ILE A 132 -5.69 -5.81 -8.25
C ILE A 132 -6.73 -6.89 -8.50
N GLN A 133 -7.31 -7.47 -7.44
CA GLN A 133 -8.38 -8.47 -7.57
C GLN A 133 -9.61 -7.87 -8.27
N PHE A 134 -9.99 -6.63 -7.97
CA PHE A 134 -11.09 -5.93 -8.64
C PHE A 134 -10.80 -5.63 -10.11
N CYS A 135 -9.58 -5.21 -10.46
CA CYS A 135 -9.16 -5.00 -11.86
C CYS A 135 -9.39 -6.25 -12.75
N TYR A 136 -9.36 -7.44 -12.16
CA TYR A 136 -9.56 -8.71 -12.86
C TYR A 136 -10.90 -9.39 -12.52
N HIS A 137 -11.83 -8.68 -11.86
CA HIS A 137 -13.14 -9.19 -11.44
C HIS A 137 -13.07 -10.48 -10.60
N LEU A 138 -12.02 -10.60 -9.77
CA LEU A 138 -11.82 -11.71 -8.86
C LEU A 138 -12.62 -11.52 -7.57
N PHE A 139 -12.80 -12.62 -6.84
CA PHE A 139 -13.35 -12.54 -5.49
C PHE A 139 -12.32 -11.89 -4.56
N PRO A 140 -12.67 -10.77 -3.91
CA PRO A 140 -11.74 -10.06 -3.06
C PRO A 140 -11.47 -10.82 -1.77
N THR A 141 -10.29 -10.62 -1.20
CA THR A 141 -9.96 -11.14 0.12
C THR A 141 -10.58 -10.25 1.20
N LYS A 142 -11.00 -10.85 2.33
CA LYS A 142 -11.52 -10.09 3.47
C LYS A 142 -10.49 -9.06 3.98
N ILE A 143 -10.99 -7.88 4.37
CA ILE A 143 -10.20 -6.75 4.83
C ILE A 143 -10.31 -6.51 6.34
#